data_AF-A0A433VDX8-F1
#
_entry.id   AF-A0A433VDX8-F1
#
_cell.length_a   1.000
_cell.length_b   1.000
_cell.length_c   1.000
_cell.angle_alpha   90.00
_cell.angle_beta   90.00
_cell.angle_gamma   90.00
#
_symmetry.space_group_name_H-M   'P 1'
#
loop_
_entity.id
_entity.type
_entity.pdbx_description
1 polymer ?
#
loop_
_entity_poly.entity_id
_entity_poly.type
_entity_poly.pdbx_seq_one_letter_code
_entity_poly.pdbx_strand_id
1 'polypeptide(L)'
;MADLAAYELNNNPDGGDIITNPYDLLIQGNTAYVIDAGGNDLLSLNINGSNFKVDNVFPTSKTKNRTTGEEVSYQAVPTAVTPGLDGALYVSQLTGNPFPKGQAQIFRIDSDGKKEVYADGFTNIVDLAFDKSGGLFVLEYDSDGIASGDSKGALVYLPPEGNTCLTITSDNLISPTGLTIGSDNNIYISNKGFTPGEGEVIRFENPFNRYTPSILGKKY
;
A
#
# COMPACT_ATOMS: atom_id res chain seq x y z
N MET A 1 -23.25 -2.13 -12.30
CA MET A 1 -22.08 -2.52 -11.49
C MET A 1 -21.16 -3.29 -12.41
N ALA A 2 -19.88 -2.95 -12.47
CA ALA A 2 -18.91 -3.72 -13.25
C ALA A 2 -18.67 -5.06 -12.54
N ASP A 3 -18.62 -6.15 -13.30
CA ASP A 3 -18.34 -7.49 -12.78
C ASP A 3 -16.86 -7.80 -13.00
N LEU A 4 -16.06 -7.58 -11.96
CA LEU A 4 -14.60 -7.73 -12.01
C LEU A 4 -14.19 -9.19 -12.25
N ALA A 5 -14.90 -10.14 -11.63
CA ALA A 5 -14.65 -11.57 -11.81
C ALA A 5 -14.92 -12.01 -13.25
N ALA A 6 -16.04 -11.56 -13.85
CA ALA A 6 -16.33 -11.85 -15.23
C ALA A 6 -15.34 -11.16 -16.19
N TYR A 7 -14.89 -9.94 -15.87
CA TYR A 7 -13.87 -9.27 -16.69
C TYR A 7 -12.55 -10.04 -16.65
N GLU A 8 -12.08 -10.39 -15.46
CA GLU A 8 -10.84 -11.14 -15.25
C GLU A 8 -10.86 -12.48 -15.99
N LEU A 9 -11.94 -13.26 -15.83
CA LEU A 9 -12.13 -14.54 -16.52
C LEU A 9 -12.01 -14.45 -18.04
N ASN A 10 -12.48 -13.34 -18.63
CA ASN A 10 -12.55 -13.17 -20.09
C ASN A 10 -11.32 -12.48 -20.69
N ASN A 11 -10.56 -11.70 -19.90
CA ASN A 11 -9.51 -10.83 -20.41
C ASN A 11 -8.13 -11.09 -19.82
N ASN A 12 -8.05 -11.52 -18.55
CA ASN A 12 -6.80 -11.79 -17.81
C ASN A 12 -5.68 -10.77 -18.14
N PRO A 13 -5.81 -9.50 -17.71
CA PRO A 13 -4.93 -8.42 -18.15
C PRO A 13 -3.45 -8.64 -17.81
N ASP A 14 -3.15 -9.29 -16.69
CA ASP A 14 -1.78 -9.60 -16.26
C ASP A 14 -1.20 -10.87 -16.91
N GLY A 15 -2.06 -11.68 -17.54
CA GLY A 15 -1.71 -12.96 -18.15
C GLY A 15 -1.32 -14.04 -17.13
N GLY A 16 -1.61 -13.80 -15.85
CA GLY A 16 -1.31 -14.66 -14.71
C GLY A 16 -2.44 -15.62 -14.39
N ASP A 17 -2.57 -15.92 -13.09
CA ASP A 17 -3.68 -16.72 -12.58
C ASP A 17 -4.99 -15.94 -12.74
N ILE A 18 -6.05 -16.63 -13.16
CA ILE A 18 -7.38 -16.00 -13.31
C ILE A 18 -8.01 -15.87 -11.91
N ILE A 19 -7.71 -14.75 -11.25
CA ILE A 19 -8.18 -14.46 -9.90
C ILE A 19 -8.44 -12.96 -9.74
N THR A 20 -9.56 -12.63 -9.12
CA THR A 20 -9.86 -11.26 -8.67
C THR A 20 -9.91 -11.26 -7.14
N ASN A 21 -9.28 -10.25 -6.56
CA ASN A 21 -9.30 -9.94 -5.13
C ASN A 21 -9.16 -8.42 -4.95
N PRO A 22 -10.23 -7.64 -5.19
CA PRO A 22 -10.24 -6.21 -4.95
C PRO A 22 -9.88 -5.91 -3.49
N TYR A 23 -8.83 -5.11 -3.28
CA TYR A 23 -8.25 -4.88 -1.97
C TYR A 23 -8.47 -3.44 -1.48
N ASP A 24 -8.28 -2.44 -2.36
CA ASP A 24 -8.45 -1.03 -2.01
C ASP A 24 -9.31 -0.28 -3.03
N LEU A 25 -9.98 0.78 -2.55
CA LEU A 25 -10.91 1.62 -3.30
C LEU A 25 -10.70 3.10 -2.98
N LEU A 26 -10.35 3.87 -4.01
CA LEU A 26 -10.29 5.33 -3.96
C LEU A 26 -11.41 5.94 -4.81
N ILE A 27 -12.22 6.83 -4.23
CA ILE A 27 -13.23 7.60 -4.97
C ILE A 27 -12.75 9.05 -5.13
N GLN A 28 -12.66 9.52 -6.38
CA GLN A 28 -12.37 10.91 -6.72
C GLN A 28 -13.42 11.47 -7.67
N GLY A 29 -14.28 12.36 -7.16
CA GLY A 29 -15.39 12.91 -7.94
C GLY A 29 -16.35 11.81 -8.38
N ASN A 30 -16.47 11.59 -9.69
CA ASN A 30 -17.32 10.55 -10.27
C ASN A 30 -16.57 9.24 -10.58
N THR A 31 -15.26 9.18 -10.35
CA THR A 31 -14.41 8.02 -10.66
C THR A 31 -14.12 7.21 -9.39
N ALA A 32 -14.26 5.90 -9.49
CA ALA A 32 -13.73 4.92 -8.55
C ALA A 32 -12.48 4.30 -9.16
N TYR A 33 -11.40 4.24 -8.39
CA TYR A 33 -10.18 3.51 -8.67
C TYR A 33 -10.14 2.29 -7.75
N VAL A 34 -9.95 1.11 -8.32
CA VAL A 34 -9.95 -0.16 -7.60
C VAL A 34 -8.61 -0.83 -7.80
N ILE A 35 -7.96 -1.18 -6.70
CA ILE A 35 -6.79 -2.06 -6.73
C ILE A 35 -7.27 -3.49 -6.64
N ASP A 36 -7.00 -4.29 -7.66
CA ASP A 36 -7.22 -5.73 -7.63
C ASP A 36 -5.89 -6.43 -7.31
N ALA A 37 -5.76 -6.90 -6.06
CA ALA A 37 -4.58 -7.60 -5.61
C ALA A 37 -4.43 -8.97 -6.30
N GLY A 38 -5.55 -9.59 -6.69
CA GLY A 38 -5.57 -10.87 -7.39
C GLY A 38 -5.19 -10.71 -8.87
N GLY A 39 -5.82 -9.76 -9.55
CA GLY A 39 -5.59 -9.49 -10.98
C GLY A 39 -4.30 -8.71 -11.27
N ASN A 40 -3.57 -8.30 -10.22
CA ASN A 40 -2.37 -7.45 -10.33
C ASN A 40 -2.60 -6.19 -11.16
N ASP A 41 -3.73 -5.51 -10.98
CA ASP A 41 -4.07 -4.33 -11.75
C ASP A 41 -4.71 -3.19 -10.95
N LEU A 42 -4.63 -2.00 -11.54
CA LEU A 42 -5.36 -0.81 -11.15
C LEU A 42 -6.47 -0.62 -12.19
N LEU A 43 -7.70 -0.60 -11.71
CA LEU A 43 -8.91 -0.45 -12.51
C LEU A 43 -9.55 0.90 -12.23
N SER A 44 -10.25 1.46 -13.21
CA SER A 44 -11.14 2.60 -13.00
C SER A 44 -12.51 2.41 -13.63
N LEU A 45 -13.51 3.02 -13.00
CA LEU A 45 -14.89 3.06 -13.46
C LEU A 45 -15.61 4.27 -12.88
N ASN A 46 -16.68 4.71 -13.53
CA ASN A 46 -17.58 5.67 -12.90
C ASN A 46 -18.27 5.03 -11.69
N ILE A 47 -18.66 5.82 -10.68
CA ILE A 47 -19.41 5.34 -9.50
C ILE A 47 -20.75 4.66 -9.83
N ASN A 48 -21.33 4.93 -11.02
CA ASN A 48 -22.52 4.24 -11.52
C ASN A 48 -22.21 2.88 -12.18
N GLY A 49 -20.93 2.50 -12.27
CA GLY A 49 -20.44 1.26 -12.88
C GLY A 49 -20.16 1.34 -14.38
N SER A 50 -20.29 2.50 -15.03
CA SER A 50 -19.96 2.66 -16.45
C SER A 50 -18.49 3.04 -16.66
N ASN A 51 -18.03 3.09 -17.92
CA ASN A 51 -16.66 3.51 -18.28
C ASN A 51 -15.55 2.70 -17.60
N PHE A 52 -15.75 1.40 -17.43
CA PHE A 52 -14.74 0.50 -16.89
C PHE A 52 -13.47 0.48 -17.75
N LYS A 53 -12.29 0.51 -17.12
CA LYS A 53 -10.97 0.48 -17.74
C LYS A 53 -9.96 -0.24 -16.84
N VAL A 54 -8.97 -0.86 -17.48
CA VAL A 54 -7.70 -1.23 -16.84
C VAL A 54 -6.75 -0.06 -17.04
N ASP A 55 -6.41 0.63 -15.98
CA ASP A 55 -5.51 1.79 -16.04
C ASP A 55 -4.05 1.36 -16.05
N ASN A 56 -3.71 0.33 -15.27
CA ASN A 56 -2.34 -0.18 -15.17
C ASN A 56 -2.31 -1.65 -14.77
N VAL A 57 -1.42 -2.42 -15.37
CA VAL A 57 -1.10 -3.82 -14.98
C VAL A 57 0.27 -3.86 -14.32
N PHE A 58 0.41 -4.59 -13.22
CA PHE A 58 1.65 -4.74 -12.44
C PHE A 58 2.28 -6.11 -12.72
N PRO A 59 3.36 -6.16 -13.52
CA PRO A 59 3.90 -7.44 -14.00
C PRO A 59 4.58 -8.24 -12.89
N THR A 60 4.65 -9.54 -13.10
CA THR A 60 5.49 -10.45 -12.31
C THR A 60 6.95 -10.02 -12.37
N SER A 61 7.62 -10.10 -11.22
CA SER A 61 9.04 -9.80 -11.07
C SER A 61 9.84 -11.04 -10.66
N LYS A 62 11.17 -10.92 -10.64
CA LYS A 62 12.08 -12.01 -10.26
C LYS A 62 12.88 -11.64 -9.04
N THR A 63 13.15 -12.63 -8.20
CA THR A 63 14.06 -12.55 -7.05
C THR A 63 14.92 -13.80 -6.97
N LYS A 64 15.83 -13.84 -6.01
CA LYS A 64 16.64 -15.03 -5.71
C LYS A 64 16.04 -15.75 -4.51
N ASN A 65 15.82 -17.06 -4.65
CA ASN A 65 15.46 -17.90 -3.53
C ASN A 65 16.60 -17.85 -2.49
N ARG A 66 16.28 -17.52 -1.24
CA ARG A 66 17.30 -17.36 -0.18
C ARG A 66 18.01 -18.66 0.19
N THR A 67 17.37 -19.81 -0.03
CA THR A 67 17.90 -21.13 0.30
C THR A 67 18.70 -21.72 -0.84
N THR A 68 18.17 -21.68 -2.06
CA THR A 68 18.79 -22.33 -3.23
C THR A 68 19.64 -21.39 -4.08
N GLY A 69 19.43 -20.07 -3.99
CA GLY A 69 20.07 -19.07 -4.84
C GLY A 69 19.53 -19.03 -6.28
N GLU A 70 18.54 -19.86 -6.62
CA GLU A 70 17.92 -19.90 -7.94
C GLU A 70 17.00 -18.69 -8.16
N GLU A 71 16.80 -18.31 -9.43
CA GLU A 71 15.78 -17.32 -9.75
C GLU A 71 14.39 -17.90 -9.54
N VAL A 72 13.55 -17.13 -8.85
CA VAL A 72 12.13 -17.43 -8.66
C VAL A 72 11.31 -16.19 -8.96
N SER A 73 10.15 -16.39 -9.57
CA SER A 73 9.22 -15.32 -9.91
C SER A 73 8.30 -15.03 -8.74
N TYR A 74 7.80 -13.80 -8.64
CA TYR A 74 6.79 -13.39 -7.67
C TYR A 74 5.86 -12.33 -8.27
N GLN A 75 4.58 -12.38 -7.90
CA GLN A 75 3.58 -11.41 -8.34
C GLN A 75 3.67 -10.09 -7.57
N ALA A 76 3.16 -9.01 -8.16
CA ALA A 76 3.17 -7.67 -7.56
C ALA A 76 2.28 -7.59 -6.32
N VAL A 77 1.06 -8.13 -6.41
CA VAL A 77 0.02 -8.07 -5.37
C VAL A 77 -0.19 -6.62 -4.90
N PRO A 78 -0.75 -5.74 -5.74
CA PRO A 78 -0.95 -4.34 -5.36
C PRO A 78 -1.94 -4.22 -4.18
N THR A 79 -1.71 -3.25 -3.29
CA THR A 79 -2.44 -3.19 -2.00
C THR A 79 -3.04 -1.84 -1.64
N ALA A 80 -2.59 -0.73 -2.21
CA ALA A 80 -3.15 0.57 -1.86
C ALA A 80 -3.16 1.47 -3.08
N VAL A 81 -4.11 2.39 -3.14
CA VAL A 81 -4.13 3.50 -4.10
C VAL A 81 -4.47 4.79 -3.37
N THR A 82 -3.54 5.74 -3.39
CA THR A 82 -3.73 7.05 -2.74
C THR A 82 -3.34 8.19 -3.69
N PRO A 83 -4.07 9.32 -3.70
CA PRO A 83 -3.71 10.45 -4.54
C PRO A 83 -2.59 11.28 -3.91
N GLY A 84 -1.60 11.64 -4.72
CA GLY A 84 -0.57 12.62 -4.33
C GLY A 84 -1.04 14.06 -4.49
N LEU A 85 -0.29 14.99 -3.88
CA LEU A 85 -0.53 16.44 -4.03
C LEU A 85 -0.25 16.95 -5.45
N ASP A 86 0.47 16.18 -6.26
CA ASP A 86 0.75 16.43 -7.66
C ASP A 86 -0.35 15.94 -8.61
N GLY A 87 -1.41 15.33 -8.08
CA GLY A 87 -2.53 14.79 -8.84
C GLY A 87 -2.27 13.40 -9.45
N ALA A 88 -1.11 12.79 -9.20
CA ALA A 88 -0.84 11.41 -9.59
C ALA A 88 -1.44 10.41 -8.59
N LEU A 89 -1.61 9.17 -9.03
CA LEU A 89 -1.96 8.05 -8.14
C LEU A 89 -0.71 7.32 -7.69
N TYR A 90 -0.69 6.92 -6.43
CA TYR A 90 0.41 6.18 -5.82
C TYR A 90 -0.09 4.81 -5.40
N VAL A 91 0.58 3.77 -5.90
CA VAL A 91 0.17 2.38 -5.72
C VAL A 91 1.28 1.57 -5.06
N SER A 92 0.97 0.90 -3.95
CA SER A 92 1.90 0.01 -3.25
C SER A 92 1.73 -1.46 -3.62
N GLN A 93 2.69 -2.27 -3.21
CA GLN A 93 2.70 -3.72 -3.37
C GLN A 93 2.91 -4.45 -2.04
N LEU A 94 2.24 -5.60 -1.90
CA LEU A 94 2.60 -6.60 -0.89
C LEU A 94 3.81 -7.44 -1.32
N THR A 95 3.91 -7.77 -2.61
CA THR A 95 4.71 -8.86 -3.20
C THR A 95 4.21 -10.26 -2.83
N GLY A 96 3.95 -11.10 -3.85
CA GLY A 96 3.48 -12.47 -3.67
C GLY A 96 4.57 -13.45 -3.24
N ASN A 97 4.18 -14.70 -2.96
CA ASN A 97 5.11 -15.78 -2.59
C ASN A 97 6.28 -15.87 -3.61
N PRO A 98 7.56 -15.86 -3.18
CA PRO A 98 8.06 -16.17 -1.84
C PRO A 98 8.20 -14.97 -0.87
N PHE A 99 7.45 -13.88 -1.08
CA PHE A 99 7.42 -12.69 -0.21
C PHE A 99 8.81 -12.09 0.01
N PRO A 100 9.52 -11.69 -1.07
CA PRO A 100 10.89 -11.23 -0.93
C PRO A 100 11.00 -9.93 -0.12
N LYS A 101 11.63 -10.00 1.06
CA LYS A 101 11.93 -8.81 1.89
C LYS A 101 12.68 -7.74 1.10
N GLY A 102 12.28 -6.48 1.29
CA GLY A 102 12.93 -5.32 0.68
C GLY A 102 12.69 -5.15 -0.83
N GLN A 103 11.73 -5.87 -1.42
CA GLN A 103 11.41 -5.78 -2.86
C GLN A 103 10.05 -5.16 -3.16
N ALA A 104 9.23 -4.82 -2.16
CA ALA A 104 8.00 -4.07 -2.39
C ALA A 104 8.32 -2.64 -2.83
N GLN A 105 7.56 -2.17 -3.81
CA GLN A 105 7.72 -0.85 -4.40
C GLN A 105 6.44 -0.03 -4.24
N ILE A 106 6.60 1.28 -4.36
CA ILE A 106 5.53 2.24 -4.55
C ILE A 106 5.70 2.80 -5.96
N PHE A 107 4.64 2.71 -6.76
CA PHE A 107 4.60 3.30 -8.08
C PHE A 107 3.88 4.63 -8.04
N ARG A 108 4.32 5.57 -8.87
CA ARG A 108 3.59 6.78 -9.24
C ARG A 108 3.03 6.59 -10.64
N ILE A 109 1.75 6.92 -10.81
CA ILE A 109 1.01 6.83 -12.07
C ILE A 109 0.46 8.22 -12.37
N ASP A 110 0.97 8.86 -13.42
CA ASP A 110 0.52 10.21 -13.81
C ASP A 110 -0.85 10.20 -14.50
N SER A 111 -1.35 11.40 -14.84
CA SER A 111 -2.67 11.57 -15.47
C SER A 111 -2.79 10.94 -16.86
N ASP A 112 -1.67 10.64 -17.53
CA ASP A 112 -1.63 9.96 -18.82
C ASP A 112 -1.54 8.43 -18.65
N GLY A 113 -1.52 7.94 -17.40
CA GLY A 113 -1.39 6.53 -17.06
C GLY A 113 0.05 6.01 -17.08
N LYS A 114 1.05 6.89 -17.24
CA LYS A 114 2.45 6.47 -17.25
C LYS A 114 2.89 6.13 -15.83
N LYS A 115 3.36 4.90 -15.66
CA LYS A 115 3.86 4.35 -14.40
C LYS A 115 5.38 4.48 -14.28
N GLU A 116 5.84 4.88 -13.10
CA GLU A 116 7.25 4.86 -12.70
C GLU A 116 7.40 4.41 -11.25
N VAL A 117 8.58 3.87 -10.88
CA VAL A 117 8.89 3.56 -9.48
C VAL A 117 9.13 4.88 -8.76
N TYR A 118 8.34 5.14 -7.72
CA TYR A 118 8.47 6.31 -6.87
C TYR A 118 9.42 6.07 -5.70
N ALA A 119 9.28 4.91 -5.04
CA ALA A 119 10.13 4.49 -3.95
C ALA A 119 10.19 2.96 -3.88
N ASP A 120 11.28 2.42 -3.34
CA ASP A 120 11.53 0.99 -3.20
C ASP A 120 12.23 0.66 -1.85
N GLY A 121 12.55 -0.61 -1.64
CA GLY A 121 13.24 -1.09 -0.43
C GLY A 121 12.32 -1.49 0.71
N PHE A 122 11.00 -1.52 0.49
CA PHE A 122 9.99 -2.00 1.45
C PHE A 122 9.77 -3.51 1.33
N THR A 123 9.07 -4.12 2.27
CA THR A 123 8.87 -5.57 2.33
C THR A 123 7.45 -6.01 1.96
N ASN A 124 6.45 -5.64 2.75
CA ASN A 124 5.06 -6.07 2.55
C ASN A 124 4.13 -4.88 2.83
N ILE A 125 4.02 -3.94 1.89
CA ILE A 125 3.21 -2.73 2.08
C ILE A 125 1.72 -3.09 1.96
N VAL A 126 0.88 -2.56 2.85
CA VAL A 126 -0.58 -2.75 2.83
C VAL A 126 -1.37 -1.46 2.74
N ASP A 127 -0.79 -0.31 3.07
CA ASP A 127 -1.50 0.97 2.98
C ASP A 127 -0.54 2.16 2.84
N LEU A 128 -1.04 3.26 2.29
CA LEU A 128 -0.33 4.51 1.99
C LEU A 128 -1.17 5.74 2.36
N ALA A 129 -0.58 6.72 3.04
CA ALA A 129 -1.25 7.98 3.32
C ALA A 129 -0.31 9.19 3.20
N PHE A 130 -0.63 10.11 2.31
CA PHE A 130 0.05 11.40 2.24
C PHE A 130 -0.40 12.34 3.37
N ASP A 131 0.58 13.01 3.99
CA ASP A 131 0.32 14.14 4.85
C ASP A 131 0.13 15.44 4.05
N LYS A 132 -0.31 16.50 4.75
CA LYS A 132 -0.57 17.81 4.15
C LYS A 132 0.69 18.51 3.62
N SER A 133 1.88 18.04 3.99
CA SER A 133 3.16 18.56 3.53
C SER A 133 3.70 17.79 2.32
N GLY A 134 3.01 16.73 1.89
CA GLY A 134 3.43 15.86 0.79
C GLY A 134 4.36 14.73 1.21
N GLY A 135 4.57 14.52 2.51
CA GLY A 135 5.27 13.33 2.99
C GLY A 135 4.35 12.11 2.98
N LEU A 136 4.92 10.94 2.68
CA LEU A 136 4.16 9.70 2.52
C LEU A 136 4.39 8.77 3.70
N PHE A 137 3.33 8.44 4.43
CA PHE A 137 3.35 7.32 5.35
C PHE A 137 3.10 6.01 4.60
N VAL A 138 3.89 5.00 4.92
CA VAL A 138 3.87 3.67 4.34
C VAL A 138 3.68 2.67 5.46
N LEU A 139 2.62 1.87 5.39
CA LEU A 139 2.32 0.83 6.37
C LEU A 139 2.76 -0.53 5.84
N GLU A 140 3.70 -1.17 6.54
CA GLU A 140 4.10 -2.55 6.28
C GLU A 140 3.33 -3.50 7.19
N TYR A 141 2.71 -4.52 6.59
CA TYR A 141 2.04 -5.61 7.29
C TYR A 141 3.03 -6.45 8.10
N ASP A 142 4.16 -6.75 7.48
CA ASP A 142 5.30 -7.41 8.12
C ASP A 142 6.59 -6.80 7.56
N SER A 143 7.34 -6.15 8.44
CA SER A 143 8.61 -5.48 8.14
C SER A 143 9.79 -6.45 8.08
N ASP A 144 9.65 -7.63 8.69
CA ASP A 144 10.63 -8.73 8.58
C ASP A 144 10.30 -9.70 7.44
N GLY A 145 9.06 -9.63 6.97
CA GLY A 145 8.50 -10.26 5.79
C GLY A 145 7.68 -11.50 6.14
N ILE A 146 6.54 -11.68 5.49
CA ILE A 146 5.57 -12.76 5.77
C ILE A 146 6.24 -14.16 5.81
N ALA A 147 7.23 -14.41 4.96
CA ALA A 147 7.97 -15.67 4.93
C ALA A 147 8.84 -15.93 6.18
N SER A 148 9.06 -14.93 7.03
CA SER A 148 9.77 -15.07 8.32
C SER A 148 8.93 -15.80 9.37
N GLY A 149 7.59 -15.78 9.22
CA GLY A 149 6.66 -16.27 10.23
C GLY A 149 6.47 -15.31 11.42
N ASP A 150 7.05 -14.11 11.36
CA ASP A 150 6.74 -13.02 12.28
C ASP A 150 5.40 -12.35 11.89
N SER A 151 5.03 -11.33 12.64
CA SER A 151 3.85 -10.49 12.43
C SER A 151 4.19 -9.02 12.67
N LYS A 152 5.47 -8.66 12.74
CA LYS A 152 5.92 -7.33 13.13
C LYS A 152 5.72 -6.32 12.02
N GLY A 153 4.66 -5.52 12.13
CA GLY A 153 4.40 -4.41 11.22
C GLY A 153 5.34 -3.22 11.44
N ALA A 154 5.36 -2.29 10.49
CA ALA A 154 6.07 -1.03 10.65
C ALA A 154 5.30 0.12 10.00
N LEU A 155 5.37 1.30 10.62
CA LEU A 155 4.98 2.56 10.01
C LEU A 155 6.27 3.30 9.62
N VAL A 156 6.42 3.53 8.33
CA VAL A 156 7.56 4.22 7.73
C VAL A 156 7.08 5.54 7.13
N TYR A 157 7.94 6.55 7.12
CA TYR A 157 7.65 7.85 6.52
C TYR A 157 8.71 8.21 5.50
N LEU A 158 8.28 8.60 4.31
CA LEU A 158 9.10 9.16 3.25
C LEU A 158 8.88 10.68 3.19
N PRO A 159 9.89 11.50 3.53
CA PRO A 159 9.78 12.95 3.46
C PRO A 159 9.58 13.46 2.02
N PRO A 160 8.86 14.56 1.79
CA PRO A 160 8.56 15.07 0.45
C PRO A 160 9.80 15.46 -0.36
N GLU A 161 10.86 15.92 0.30
CA GLU A 161 12.11 16.38 -0.32
C GLU A 161 13.32 15.48 -0.01
N GLY A 162 13.09 14.28 0.54
CA GLY A 162 14.15 13.40 1.04
C GLY A 162 14.05 11.99 0.51
N ASN A 163 15.19 11.39 0.15
CA ASN A 163 15.26 10.00 -0.32
C ASN A 163 15.47 9.00 0.83
N THR A 164 15.40 9.46 2.09
CA THR A 164 15.66 8.60 3.26
C THR A 164 14.36 8.35 4.01
N CYS A 165 13.92 7.10 3.96
CA CYS A 165 12.80 6.61 4.76
C CYS A 165 13.13 6.66 6.26
N LEU A 166 12.15 7.04 7.07
CA LEU A 166 12.23 7.09 8.52
C LEU A 166 11.24 6.09 9.12
N THR A 167 11.72 5.12 9.89
CA THR A 167 10.81 4.26 10.68
C THR A 167 10.23 5.08 11.83
N ILE A 168 8.93 5.31 11.80
CA ILE A 168 8.20 6.05 12.83
C ILE A 168 7.96 5.16 14.05
N THR A 169 7.50 3.94 13.80
CA THR A 169 7.39 2.90 14.82
C THR A 169 7.37 1.54 14.16
N SER A 170 7.93 0.56 14.86
CA SER A 170 7.70 -0.87 14.62
C SER A 170 7.18 -1.57 15.88
N ASP A 171 6.86 -0.78 16.90
CA ASP A 171 6.43 -1.25 18.20
C ASP A 171 4.90 -1.23 18.25
N ASN A 172 4.32 -2.27 18.86
CA ASN A 172 2.87 -2.46 18.98
C ASN A 172 2.11 -2.60 17.64
N LEU A 173 2.81 -2.75 16.52
CA LEU A 173 2.21 -3.09 15.23
C LEU A 173 2.35 -4.59 14.98
N ILE A 174 1.22 -5.27 14.93
CA ILE A 174 1.10 -6.71 14.73
C ILE A 174 0.16 -6.91 13.53
N SER A 175 0.73 -7.23 12.37
CA SER A 175 -0.01 -7.44 11.12
C SER A 175 -1.08 -6.37 10.88
N PRO A 176 -0.68 -5.07 10.86
CA PRO A 176 -1.63 -3.98 10.65
C PRO A 176 -2.20 -4.05 9.22
N THR A 177 -3.42 -3.54 9.03
CA THR A 177 -4.19 -3.75 7.80
C THR A 177 -4.72 -2.47 7.17
N GLY A 178 -4.55 -1.31 7.81
CA GLY A 178 -5.00 -0.03 7.26
C GLY A 178 -4.48 1.16 8.04
N LEU A 179 -4.38 2.29 7.36
CA LEU A 179 -3.76 3.53 7.78
C LEU A 179 -4.62 4.71 7.34
N THR A 180 -4.84 5.67 8.22
CA THR A 180 -5.40 6.96 7.81
C THR A 180 -4.84 8.10 8.66
N ILE A 181 -4.83 9.31 8.11
CA ILE A 181 -4.50 10.54 8.84
C ILE A 181 -5.82 11.23 9.18
N GLY A 182 -6.09 11.36 10.48
CA GLY A 182 -7.29 12.01 10.98
C GLY A 182 -7.30 13.52 10.74
N SER A 183 -8.47 14.14 10.88
CA SER A 183 -8.63 15.60 10.79
C SER A 183 -7.83 16.37 11.85
N ASP A 184 -7.50 15.71 12.96
CA ASP A 184 -6.61 16.18 14.04
C ASP A 184 -5.11 16.05 13.69
N ASN A 185 -4.81 15.61 12.47
CA ASN A 185 -3.47 15.34 11.95
C ASN A 185 -2.73 14.20 12.66
N ASN A 186 -3.44 13.38 13.45
CA ASN A 186 -2.87 12.15 14.02
C ASN A 186 -3.04 10.98 13.06
N ILE A 187 -2.25 9.94 13.29
CA ILE A 187 -2.22 8.74 12.48
C ILE A 187 -3.03 7.65 13.18
N TYR A 188 -3.93 7.00 12.45
CA TYR A 188 -4.78 5.92 12.95
C TYR A 188 -4.49 4.66 12.15
N ILE A 189 -4.17 3.57 12.84
CA ILE A 189 -3.83 2.28 12.22
C ILE A 189 -4.78 1.21 12.73
N SER A 190 -5.40 0.48 11.80
CA SER A 190 -6.07 -0.78 12.12
C SER A 190 -5.01 -1.86 12.31
N ASN A 191 -4.97 -2.45 13.50
CA ASN A 191 -3.94 -3.39 13.93
C ASN A 191 -4.56 -4.75 14.26
N LYS A 192 -3.77 -5.83 14.16
CA LYS A 192 -4.22 -7.22 14.39
C LYS A 192 -5.43 -7.61 13.53
N GLY A 193 -5.57 -7.01 12.34
CA GLY A 193 -6.73 -7.23 11.48
C GLY A 193 -6.84 -8.67 10.96
N PHE A 194 -5.72 -9.41 10.95
CA PHE A 194 -5.68 -10.82 10.59
C PHE A 194 -6.20 -11.76 11.69
N THR A 195 -6.22 -11.33 12.96
CA THR A 195 -6.58 -12.19 14.10
C THR A 195 -8.04 -11.96 14.51
N PRO A 196 -8.93 -12.98 14.35
CA PRO A 196 -10.35 -12.81 14.67
C PRO A 196 -10.60 -12.41 16.13
N GLY A 197 -11.32 -11.31 16.32
CA GLY A 197 -11.70 -10.82 17.65
C GLY A 197 -10.63 -10.00 18.39
N GLU A 198 -9.44 -9.83 17.82
CA GLU A 198 -8.34 -9.07 18.43
C GLU A 198 -8.05 -7.73 17.76
N GLY A 199 -8.76 -7.41 16.67
CA GLY A 199 -8.60 -6.18 15.92
C GLY A 199 -8.75 -4.94 16.82
N GLU A 200 -7.86 -3.97 16.63
CA GLU A 200 -7.85 -2.71 17.37
C GLU A 200 -7.50 -1.54 16.45
N VAL A 201 -7.80 -0.32 16.90
CA VAL A 201 -7.33 0.91 16.25
C VAL A 201 -6.34 1.59 17.18
N ILE A 202 -5.11 1.78 16.70
CA ILE A 202 -4.06 2.48 17.44
C ILE A 202 -3.92 3.89 16.87
N ARG A 203 -3.84 4.87 17.77
CA ARG A 203 -3.54 6.26 17.41
C ARG A 203 -2.07 6.55 17.71
N PHE A 204 -1.37 7.09 16.72
CA PHE A 204 -0.03 7.67 16.87
C PHE A 204 -0.10 9.18 16.66
N GLU A 205 0.67 9.93 17.44
CA GLU A 205 0.91 11.34 17.14
C GLU A 205 1.74 11.43 15.86
N ASN A 206 1.34 12.30 14.93
CA ASN A 206 2.17 12.59 13.78
C ASN A 206 3.37 13.44 14.24
N PRO A 207 4.62 12.92 14.18
CA PRO A 207 5.78 13.64 14.67
C PRO A 207 6.12 14.87 13.82
N PHE A 208 5.55 14.99 12.63
CA PHE A 208 5.70 16.13 11.72
C PHE A 208 4.54 17.11 11.81
N ASN A 209 3.68 17.00 12.84
CA ASN A 209 2.65 17.96 13.11
C ASN A 209 3.27 19.34 13.43
N ARG A 210 3.32 20.23 12.43
CA ARG A 210 3.86 21.59 12.58
C ARG A 210 3.00 22.50 13.48
N TYR A 211 1.90 21.99 14.03
CA TYR A 211 0.98 22.72 14.93
C TYR A 211 1.12 22.38 16.42
N THR A 212 2.09 21.57 16.85
CA THR A 212 2.44 21.52 18.27
C THR A 212 3.48 22.60 18.59
N PRO A 213 3.14 23.66 19.36
CA PRO A 213 4.18 24.39 20.07
C PRO A 213 4.93 23.37 20.92
N SER A 214 6.25 23.37 20.83
CA SER A 214 7.10 22.57 21.69
C SER A 214 6.72 22.79 23.16
N ILE A 215 6.07 21.79 23.76
CA ILE A 215 6.02 21.69 25.22
C ILE A 215 6.88 20.48 25.57
N LEU A 216 8.14 20.80 25.86
CA LEU A 216 9.01 20.02 26.73
C LEU A 216 8.19 19.37 27.84
N GLY A 217 8.26 18.04 27.90
CA GLY A 217 7.48 17.24 28.85
C GLY A 217 7.60 17.73 30.28
N LYS A 218 6.45 17.93 30.92
CA LYS A 218 6.35 17.88 32.38
C LYS A 218 5.80 16.52 32.77
N LYS A 219 6.63 15.75 33.49
CA LYS A 219 6.17 14.65 34.33
C LYS A 219 5.37 15.25 35.51
N TYR A 220 4.22 14.67 35.80
CA TYR A 220 3.63 14.70 37.15
C TYR A 220 3.94 13.37 37.82
#